data_AF-A0A1H9UF35-F1
#
_entry.id   AF-A0A1H9UF35-F1
#
_cell.length_a   1.000
_cell.length_b   1.000
_cell.length_c   1.000
_cell.angle_alpha   90.00
_cell.angle_beta   90.00
_cell.angle_gamma   90.00
#
_symmetry.space_group_name_H-M   'P 1'
#
loop_
_entity.id
_entity.type
_entity.pdbx_description
1 polymer ?
#
loop_
_entity_poly.entity_id
_entity_poly.type
_entity_poly.pdbx_seq_one_letter_code
_entity_poly.pdbx_strand_id
1 'polypeptide(L)'
;MNKRNLMFVLVASVTAVNTMAYMPNSNVYAKEEVSIVQEKNQSQTFKKQLGIFIGVGKQNIEKFNNYKTLVLDISDYSKSEIKKLQEKGHVVYGYLNVGTLEKYRSYYKDYKKYSLDECSEYDDEYWMDVTRSKWQYFVTDTLAQEMADKGVDAFYVANTDVYGMYNNKKTYDGLIKILKTLQKYNKPISLIGGEKFVKDLVQNKKTYLINEVIAEQCFTYIEDWNSNLFAKQDEKTSNYYKNYLEDLISKGLNVSIIEYSKDEQLRKEIKKYCEKKNIRYLISRKSNLNELINDSTQPEPEPQPEPEPQPEPEPQPEPEPQPEPEPQPEPEPQPEPQPQPEPEPQPEPEPQPEPEPQPEPQPIHKFKNKYGVFVGLGKMDVEKFKDYEIVVLETDNYTKADIEALHKAGHKVYSYLNVGSLENWRDYWSAYKKYSLGVYENWEDEVWIDVSKKEWQDFVVNSLAKKMNDKNVDSFFIDNTDVYYFKNGENIYQGLVNIFKGLKKYNKGVVVNGGDVFVSRLIDEKQCDLITAINQEGCFTTVKNYSKDIFGEQAPDDREYFTEYIEKCKANGLDVFILEYTKDESVKNKIIKYCNEKKFNYFISPTIKLNTIL
;
A
#
# COMPACT_ATOMS: atom_id res chain seq x y z
N MET A 1 -46.20 45.76 1.19
CA MET A 1 -45.94 44.68 2.18
C MET A 1 -45.10 43.62 1.45
N ASN A 2 -43.86 43.93 1.08
CA ASN A 2 -42.58 43.96 1.83
C ASN A 2 -41.81 42.66 1.60
N LYS A 3 -40.70 42.58 0.84
CA LYS A 3 -40.03 43.40 -0.20
C LYS A 3 -38.91 42.47 -0.73
N ARG A 4 -39.01 41.98 -1.97
CA ARG A 4 -38.15 42.31 -3.15
C ARG A 4 -36.62 42.26 -2.96
N ASN A 5 -36.01 41.35 -3.72
CA ASN A 5 -34.93 41.49 -4.73
C ASN A 5 -33.75 42.43 -4.45
N LEU A 6 -32.51 41.95 -4.70
CA LEU A 6 -31.73 42.44 -5.85
C LEU A 6 -30.48 41.57 -6.17
N MET A 7 -30.34 41.26 -7.47
CA MET A 7 -29.11 40.91 -8.18
C MET A 7 -28.29 42.19 -8.48
N PHE A 8 -27.01 42.02 -8.87
CA PHE A 8 -26.04 42.92 -9.57
C PHE A 8 -24.68 42.85 -8.82
N VAL A 9 -23.63 42.16 -9.31
CA VAL A 9 -22.74 42.37 -10.49
C VAL A 9 -21.71 43.51 -10.29
N LEU A 10 -20.45 43.16 -10.61
CA LEU A 10 -19.27 43.96 -11.03
C LEU A 10 -18.16 44.33 -9.99
N VAL A 11 -17.05 43.58 -10.10
CA VAL A 11 -15.68 43.99 -10.54
C VAL A 11 -14.77 44.91 -9.70
N ALA A 12 -13.51 44.43 -9.63
CA ALA A 12 -12.21 45.12 -9.52
C ALA A 12 -11.64 45.51 -8.14
N SER A 13 -10.65 44.71 -7.72
CA SER A 13 -9.23 45.05 -7.51
C SER A 13 -8.89 46.47 -7.02
N VAL A 14 -8.20 46.58 -5.86
CA VAL A 14 -6.94 47.35 -5.70
C VAL A 14 -6.22 46.90 -4.41
N THR A 15 -4.92 46.69 -4.58
CA THR A 15 -3.81 46.36 -3.68
C THR A 15 -3.53 47.43 -2.59
N ALA A 16 -3.12 47.03 -1.37
CA ALA A 16 -1.89 47.52 -0.69
C ALA A 16 -1.83 47.19 0.83
N VAL A 17 -0.90 46.30 1.18
CA VAL A 17 0.16 46.37 2.21
C VAL A 17 -0.03 47.33 3.43
N ASN A 18 -0.08 46.78 4.65
CA ASN A 18 0.91 47.00 5.75
C ASN A 18 0.44 46.44 7.12
N THR A 19 1.19 45.45 7.60
CA THR A 19 1.90 45.38 8.90
C THR A 19 1.16 45.55 10.25
N MET A 20 1.21 44.46 11.03
CA MET A 20 1.37 44.32 12.51
C MET A 20 0.42 45.05 13.48
N ALA A 21 -0.26 44.27 14.34
CA ALA A 21 0.04 44.14 15.79
C ALA A 21 -1.14 43.56 16.61
N TYR A 22 -0.90 42.39 17.20
CA TYR A 22 -1.15 41.99 18.60
C TYR A 22 -2.45 42.38 19.37
N MET A 23 -3.27 41.34 19.65
CA MET A 23 -3.84 40.90 20.95
C MET A 23 -4.95 41.74 21.68
N PRO A 24 -5.71 41.19 22.68
CA PRO A 24 -6.14 39.80 22.99
C PRO A 24 -7.58 39.63 23.59
N ASN A 25 -8.03 38.36 23.69
CA ASN A 25 -8.92 37.71 24.68
C ASN A 25 -10.38 38.13 24.94
N SER A 26 -11.31 37.15 24.82
CA SER A 26 -12.20 36.75 25.94
C SER A 26 -12.94 35.40 25.71
N ASN A 27 -12.41 34.34 26.34
CA ASN A 27 -13.04 33.28 27.18
C ASN A 27 -14.45 32.71 26.91
N VAL A 28 -14.61 31.39 27.14
CA VAL A 28 -15.33 30.80 28.33
C VAL A 28 -15.21 29.25 28.36
N TYR A 29 -14.39 28.76 29.29
CA TYR A 29 -14.44 27.61 30.24
C TYR A 29 -14.70 26.14 29.82
N ALA A 30 -13.74 25.28 30.19
CA ALA A 30 -13.91 24.29 31.27
C ALA A 30 -12.59 24.12 32.07
N LYS A 31 -12.68 24.27 33.39
CA LYS A 31 -11.60 24.11 34.38
C LYS A 31 -11.48 22.65 34.80
N GLU A 32 -10.27 22.11 34.82
CA GLU A 32 -9.81 21.22 35.90
C GLU A 32 -8.45 21.72 36.38
N GLU A 33 -8.34 21.97 37.69
CA GLU A 33 -7.14 22.45 38.37
C GLU A 33 -6.26 21.24 38.74
N VAL A 34 -5.02 21.19 38.23
CA VAL A 34 -3.94 20.40 38.85
C VAL A 34 -2.64 21.21 38.81
N SER A 35 -2.26 21.69 39.99
CA SER A 35 -0.94 22.12 40.48
C SER A 35 0.12 22.61 39.47
N ILE A 36 0.37 23.92 39.48
CA ILE A 36 1.51 24.59 38.85
C ILE A 36 2.79 24.21 39.61
N VAL A 37 3.62 23.36 39.00
CA VAL A 37 5.07 23.38 39.23
C VAL A 37 5.65 24.35 38.21
N GLN A 38 6.21 25.47 38.68
CA GLN A 38 7.00 26.37 37.85
C GLN A 38 8.28 25.65 37.42
N GLU A 39 8.26 24.97 36.26
CA GLU A 39 9.49 24.57 35.61
C GLU A 39 10.12 25.77 34.90
N LYS A 40 11.31 26.12 35.35
CA LYS A 40 12.19 27.08 34.70
C LYS A 40 12.43 26.63 33.26
N ASN A 41 11.91 27.36 32.28
CA ASN A 41 12.36 27.26 30.88
C ASN A 41 13.85 27.65 30.82
N GLN A 42 14.74 26.66 30.99
CA GLN A 42 16.14 26.81 30.64
C GLN A 42 16.22 26.83 29.11
N SER A 43 16.56 28.00 28.54
CA SER A 43 16.93 28.13 27.14
C SER A 43 18.13 27.22 26.85
N GLN A 44 17.89 26.06 26.23
CA GLN A 44 18.95 25.14 25.83
C GLN A 44 19.80 25.77 24.70
N THR A 45 21.10 25.93 24.95
CA THR A 45 22.08 26.36 23.94
C THR A 45 22.66 25.15 23.21
N PHE A 46 22.48 25.08 21.89
CA PHE A 46 23.03 24.03 21.04
C PHE A 46 24.41 24.41 20.48
N LYS A 47 25.37 23.47 20.52
CA LYS A 47 26.72 23.67 19.96
C LYS A 47 26.82 23.34 18.48
N LYS A 48 25.91 22.48 17.98
CA LYS A 48 25.88 21.96 16.61
C LYS A 48 24.48 22.14 16.03
N GLN A 49 24.38 22.47 14.75
CA GLN A 49 23.09 22.71 14.10
C GLN A 49 22.39 21.41 13.67
N LEU A 50 23.16 20.40 13.29
CA LEU A 50 22.68 19.13 12.73
C LEU A 50 23.44 17.95 13.35
N GLY A 51 22.70 16.90 13.72
CA GLY A 51 23.23 15.60 14.12
C GLY A 51 22.43 14.49 13.45
N ILE A 52 23.13 13.48 12.92
CA ILE A 52 22.54 12.38 12.16
C ILE A 52 22.90 11.07 12.88
N PHE A 53 21.87 10.28 13.20
CA PHE A 53 21.98 9.08 14.02
C PHE A 53 21.06 8.00 13.42
N ILE A 54 21.57 7.28 12.43
CA ILE A 54 20.83 6.30 11.62
C ILE A 54 21.54 4.95 11.74
N GLY A 55 20.82 3.87 12.01
CA GLY A 55 21.38 2.51 12.17
C GLY A 55 22.12 2.30 13.50
N VAL A 56 21.95 3.20 14.47
CA VAL A 56 22.66 3.16 15.78
C VAL A 56 21.88 2.53 16.91
N GLY A 57 20.64 2.15 16.65
CA GLY A 57 19.70 1.76 17.69
C GLY A 57 19.33 2.92 18.62
N LYS A 58 18.47 2.63 19.59
CA LYS A 58 18.00 3.62 20.56
C LYS A 58 19.14 4.22 21.40
N GLN A 59 19.30 5.54 21.32
CA GLN A 59 20.24 6.30 22.14
C GLN A 59 19.58 6.98 23.34
N ASN A 60 20.36 7.23 24.39
CA ASN A 60 19.95 8.09 25.50
C ASN A 60 19.76 9.53 25.01
N ILE A 61 18.59 10.11 25.30
CA ILE A 61 18.18 11.47 24.94
C ILE A 61 19.22 12.53 25.33
N GLU A 62 19.95 12.35 26.44
CA GLU A 62 20.95 13.32 26.90
C GLU A 62 22.13 13.49 25.93
N LYS A 63 22.44 12.46 25.13
CA LYS A 63 23.49 12.53 24.10
C LYS A 63 23.18 13.56 23.02
N PHE A 64 21.92 13.93 22.86
CA PHE A 64 21.47 14.86 21.85
C PHE A 64 21.58 16.32 22.25
N ASN A 65 21.87 16.64 23.53
CA ASN A 65 21.79 17.99 24.08
C ASN A 65 22.57 19.07 23.29
N ASN A 66 23.62 18.68 22.57
CA ASN A 66 24.45 19.59 21.78
C ASN A 66 23.91 19.91 20.37
N TYR A 67 22.87 19.23 19.88
CA TYR A 67 22.41 19.30 18.50
C TYR A 67 21.03 19.95 18.37
N LYS A 68 20.89 20.98 17.53
CA LYS A 68 19.59 21.64 17.32
C LYS A 68 18.62 20.76 16.51
N THR A 69 19.08 20.20 15.40
CA THR A 69 18.30 19.31 14.52
C THR A 69 18.86 17.90 14.62
N LEU A 70 17.98 16.91 14.77
CA LEU A 70 18.30 15.50 14.93
C LEU A 70 17.66 14.72 13.79
N VAL A 71 18.44 13.92 13.07
CA VAL A 71 17.93 12.92 12.12
C VAL A 71 18.03 11.56 12.80
N LEU A 72 16.89 10.91 13.01
CA LEU A 72 16.77 9.68 13.80
C LEU A 72 16.03 8.58 13.05
N ASP A 73 16.37 7.32 13.32
CA ASP A 73 15.51 6.17 13.06
C ASP A 73 14.34 6.16 14.04
N ILE A 74 13.16 6.53 13.55
CA ILE A 74 12.00 6.79 14.41
C ILE A 74 11.40 5.50 14.99
N SER A 75 11.66 4.35 14.40
CA SER A 75 11.28 3.04 14.96
C SER A 75 11.77 2.85 16.39
N ASP A 76 12.92 3.43 16.74
CA ASP A 76 13.60 3.21 18.02
C ASP A 76 13.06 4.09 19.15
N TYR A 77 12.22 5.09 18.81
CA TYR A 77 11.72 6.10 19.74
C TYR A 77 10.20 6.08 19.83
N SER A 78 9.70 6.22 21.05
CA SER A 78 8.28 6.42 21.29
C SER A 78 7.85 7.88 21.04
N LYS A 79 6.55 8.09 20.83
CA LYS A 79 5.95 9.42 20.71
C LYS A 79 6.27 10.34 21.89
N SER A 80 6.28 9.80 23.12
CA SER A 80 6.58 10.59 24.32
C SER A 80 8.05 11.02 24.38
N GLU A 81 8.97 10.20 23.85
CA GLU A 81 10.39 10.53 23.76
C GLU A 81 10.67 11.60 22.72
N ILE A 82 10.04 11.51 21.55
CA ILE A 82 10.12 12.56 20.52
C ILE A 82 9.58 13.88 21.07
N LYS A 83 8.44 13.84 21.77
CA LYS A 83 7.89 15.03 22.43
C LYS A 83 8.86 15.62 23.47
N LYS A 84 9.53 14.79 24.29
CA LYS A 84 10.55 15.26 25.25
C LYS A 84 11.73 15.94 24.57
N LEU A 85 12.16 15.45 23.41
CA LEU A 85 13.19 16.11 22.60
C LEU A 85 12.72 17.48 22.12
N GLN A 86 11.49 17.56 21.61
CA GLN A 86 10.90 18.81 21.14
C GLN A 86 10.68 19.83 22.26
N GLU A 87 10.26 19.38 23.46
CA GLU A 87 10.12 20.23 24.65
C GLU A 87 11.47 20.80 25.11
N LYS A 88 12.58 20.07 24.88
CA LYS A 88 13.95 20.56 25.04
C LYS A 88 14.44 21.46 23.91
N GLY A 89 13.60 21.72 22.91
CA GLY A 89 13.87 22.61 21.79
C GLY A 89 14.65 21.96 20.64
N HIS A 90 14.79 20.63 20.60
CA HIS A 90 15.29 19.93 19.42
C HIS A 90 14.25 19.96 18.29
N VAL A 91 14.73 19.92 17.04
CA VAL A 91 13.92 19.66 15.85
C VAL A 91 14.21 18.23 15.41
N VAL A 92 13.19 17.38 15.29
CA VAL A 92 13.36 15.94 15.06
C VAL A 92 12.90 15.59 13.65
N TYR A 93 13.84 15.14 12.82
CA TYR A 93 13.58 14.63 11.48
C TYR A 93 13.56 13.10 11.50
N GLY A 94 12.56 12.50 10.85
CA GLY A 94 12.49 11.06 10.68
C GLY A 94 13.23 10.60 9.44
N TYR A 95 14.20 9.70 9.60
CA TYR A 95 14.90 9.07 8.48
C TYR A 95 13.97 8.14 7.70
N LEU A 96 13.79 8.43 6.41
CA LEU A 96 12.95 7.67 5.49
C LEU A 96 13.75 7.33 4.22
N ASN A 97 14.24 6.09 4.16
CA ASN A 97 14.89 5.58 2.95
C ASN A 97 13.83 5.20 1.91
N VAL A 98 13.85 5.86 0.74
CA VAL A 98 12.87 5.62 -0.33
C VAL A 98 13.45 4.93 -1.55
N GLY A 99 14.77 4.89 -1.70
CA GLY A 99 15.44 4.45 -2.90
C GLY A 99 16.27 3.18 -2.75
N THR A 100 16.60 2.77 -1.53
CA THR A 100 17.26 1.50 -1.25
C THR A 100 16.55 0.73 -0.13
N LEU A 101 16.92 -0.55 0.00
CA LEU A 101 16.49 -1.45 1.06
C LEU A 101 17.70 -1.98 1.81
N GLU A 102 17.78 -1.57 3.08
CA GLU A 102 18.85 -1.92 4.02
C GLU A 102 18.68 -3.35 4.57
N LYS A 103 19.73 -4.17 4.50
CA LYS A 103 19.72 -5.60 4.90
C LYS A 103 19.34 -5.84 6.36
N TYR A 104 19.65 -4.88 7.25
CA TYR A 104 19.42 -5.01 8.68
C TYR A 104 17.99 -4.66 9.12
N ARG A 105 17.13 -4.18 8.21
CA ARG A 105 15.74 -3.84 8.54
C ARG A 105 14.91 -5.10 8.77
N SER A 106 14.01 -5.05 9.75
CA SER A 106 13.08 -6.15 10.05
C SER A 106 12.22 -6.54 8.85
N TYR A 107 11.89 -5.58 7.99
CA TYR A 107 11.10 -5.75 6.78
C TYR A 107 11.93 -6.12 5.53
N TYR A 108 13.23 -6.36 5.66
CA TYR A 108 14.10 -6.67 4.52
C TYR A 108 13.56 -7.84 3.67
N LYS A 109 13.23 -8.97 4.31
CA LYS A 109 12.79 -10.18 3.60
C LYS A 109 11.49 -9.97 2.80
N ASP A 110 10.60 -9.12 3.30
CA ASP A 110 9.27 -8.91 2.70
C ASP A 110 9.34 -8.04 1.44
N TYR A 111 10.27 -7.07 1.43
CA TYR A 111 10.40 -6.09 0.35
C TYR A 111 11.56 -6.36 -0.59
N LYS A 112 12.47 -7.27 -0.26
CA LYS A 112 13.61 -7.63 -1.11
C LYS A 112 13.22 -8.01 -2.54
N LYS A 113 12.06 -8.63 -2.73
CA LYS A 113 11.53 -9.00 -4.05
C LYS A 113 11.18 -7.80 -4.97
N TYR A 114 11.12 -6.58 -4.44
CA TYR A 114 10.90 -5.36 -5.21
C TYR A 114 12.19 -4.58 -5.48
N SER A 115 13.36 -5.12 -5.10
CA SER A 115 14.63 -4.51 -5.45
C SER A 115 14.96 -4.70 -6.93
N LEU A 116 15.70 -3.76 -7.49
CA LEU A 116 16.30 -3.85 -8.81
C LEU A 116 17.60 -4.67 -8.72
N ASP A 117 18.66 -4.10 -8.13
CA ASP A 117 19.99 -4.71 -8.03
C ASP A 117 20.67 -4.41 -6.69
N GLU A 118 21.84 -4.99 -6.44
CA GLU A 118 22.71 -4.61 -5.31
C GLU A 118 23.12 -3.16 -5.42
N CYS A 119 23.13 -2.46 -4.27
CA CYS A 119 23.59 -1.09 -4.22
C CYS A 119 25.11 -1.09 -4.37
N SER A 120 25.61 -0.53 -5.47
CA SER A 120 27.05 -0.44 -5.73
C SER A 120 27.79 0.51 -4.77
N GLU A 121 27.05 1.33 -4.02
CA GLU A 121 27.61 2.31 -3.09
C GLU A 121 27.65 1.78 -1.65
N TYR A 122 26.76 0.86 -1.30
CA TYR A 122 26.60 0.31 0.04
C TYR A 122 26.41 -1.21 -0.03
N ASP A 123 27.41 -1.97 0.42
CA ASP A 123 27.43 -3.45 0.35
C ASP A 123 26.25 -4.11 1.10
N ASP A 124 25.60 -3.38 2.00
CA ASP A 124 24.47 -3.82 2.80
C ASP A 124 23.10 -3.33 2.31
N GLU A 125 23.01 -2.79 1.10
CA GLU A 125 21.78 -2.27 0.52
C GLU A 125 21.44 -2.84 -0.87
N TYR A 126 20.18 -2.70 -1.26
CA TYR A 126 19.72 -2.94 -2.63
C TYR A 126 18.95 -1.74 -3.17
N TRP A 127 19.20 -1.37 -4.42
CA TRP A 127 18.37 -0.39 -5.11
C TRP A 127 16.93 -0.87 -5.21
N MET A 128 15.97 0.01 -4.92
CA MET A 128 14.56 -0.33 -4.95
C MET A 128 13.88 0.12 -6.23
N ASP A 129 12.98 -0.72 -6.76
CA ASP A 129 12.09 -0.31 -7.84
C ASP A 129 11.02 0.61 -7.28
N VAL A 130 11.34 1.90 -7.25
CA VAL A 130 10.46 2.98 -6.75
C VAL A 130 9.17 3.15 -7.55
N THR A 131 8.99 2.40 -8.64
CA THR A 131 7.75 2.38 -9.42
C THR A 131 6.71 1.40 -8.85
N ARG A 132 7.13 0.47 -7.97
CA ARG A 132 6.25 -0.55 -7.40
C ARG A 132 5.31 0.05 -6.37
N SER A 133 4.00 -0.09 -6.60
CA SER A 133 2.96 0.41 -5.70
C SER A 133 3.10 -0.10 -4.27
N LYS A 134 3.50 -1.36 -4.06
CA LYS A 134 3.74 -1.91 -2.72
C LYS A 134 4.91 -1.26 -2.00
N TRP A 135 6.00 -0.94 -2.71
CA TRP A 135 7.10 -0.20 -2.12
C TRP A 135 6.69 1.24 -1.80
N GLN A 136 6.03 1.91 -2.76
CA GLN A 136 5.49 3.26 -2.57
C GLN A 136 4.59 3.33 -1.34
N TYR A 137 3.57 2.47 -1.25
CA TYR A 137 2.65 2.41 -0.12
C TYR A 137 3.38 2.11 1.19
N PHE A 138 4.33 1.17 1.21
CA PHE A 138 5.07 0.87 2.42
C PHE A 138 5.84 2.11 2.94
N VAL A 139 6.58 2.79 2.07
CA VAL A 139 7.36 3.96 2.50
C VAL A 139 6.45 5.15 2.85
N THR A 140 5.34 5.38 2.11
CA THR A 140 4.48 6.56 2.30
C THR A 140 3.34 6.38 3.29
N ASP A 141 2.83 5.18 3.48
CA ASP A 141 1.61 4.89 4.25
C ASP A 141 1.86 3.97 5.45
N THR A 142 3.04 3.34 5.52
CA THR A 142 3.46 2.58 6.71
C THR A 142 4.54 3.35 7.47
N LEU A 143 5.73 3.52 6.87
CA LEU A 143 6.87 4.15 7.56
C LEU A 143 6.63 5.64 7.84
N ALA A 144 6.21 6.40 6.82
CA ALA A 144 5.96 7.83 7.00
C ALA A 144 4.74 8.12 7.91
N GLN A 145 3.71 7.26 7.88
CA GLN A 145 2.57 7.37 8.79
C GLN A 145 3.01 7.19 10.24
N GLU A 146 3.80 6.16 10.53
CA GLU A 146 4.36 5.91 11.87
C GLU A 146 5.15 7.13 12.38
N MET A 147 6.01 7.69 11.52
CA MET A 147 6.79 8.90 11.84
C MET A 147 5.88 10.10 12.13
N ALA A 148 4.86 10.32 11.29
CA ALA A 148 3.91 11.40 11.47
C ALA A 148 3.11 11.26 12.78
N ASP A 149 2.63 10.06 13.09
CA ASP A 149 1.86 9.75 14.31
C ASP A 149 2.69 9.93 15.59
N LYS A 150 3.97 9.58 15.49
CA LYS A 150 4.98 9.82 16.54
C LYS A 150 5.38 11.30 16.66
N GLY A 151 5.03 12.14 15.69
CA GLY A 151 5.09 13.58 15.80
C GLY A 151 6.39 14.22 15.32
N VAL A 152 7.11 13.61 14.36
CA VAL A 152 8.31 14.23 13.78
C VAL A 152 8.04 15.61 13.19
N ASP A 153 9.06 16.46 13.16
CA ASP A 153 8.99 17.81 12.60
C ASP A 153 9.14 17.81 11.07
N ALA A 154 9.89 16.87 10.49
CA ALA A 154 10.09 16.74 9.04
C ALA A 154 10.45 15.31 8.62
N PHE A 155 10.30 15.02 7.32
CA PHE A 155 10.85 13.79 6.72
C PHE A 155 12.24 14.06 6.14
N TYR A 156 13.19 13.21 6.51
CA TYR A 156 14.51 13.15 5.93
C TYR A 156 14.55 12.02 4.91
N VAL A 157 14.41 12.36 3.64
CA VAL A 157 14.23 11.39 2.54
C VAL A 157 15.58 11.10 1.89
N ALA A 158 15.98 9.82 1.92
CA ALA A 158 17.29 9.37 1.48
C ALA A 158 17.25 8.48 0.22
N ASN A 159 18.42 8.33 -0.42
CA ASN A 159 18.69 7.43 -1.54
C ASN A 159 17.91 7.74 -2.83
N THR A 160 17.57 9.01 -3.07
CA THR A 160 16.95 9.42 -4.34
C THR A 160 17.90 9.29 -5.56
N ASP A 161 19.17 8.99 -5.31
CA ASP A 161 20.19 8.60 -6.30
C ASP A 161 19.83 7.36 -7.13
N VAL A 162 18.85 6.56 -6.70
CA VAL A 162 18.28 5.49 -7.53
C VAL A 162 17.85 6.01 -8.90
N TYR A 163 17.40 7.27 -9.00
CA TYR A 163 17.13 7.89 -10.30
C TYR A 163 18.39 8.19 -11.10
N GLY A 164 19.47 8.61 -10.45
CA GLY A 164 20.76 8.79 -11.09
C GLY A 164 21.30 7.49 -11.68
N MET A 165 21.17 6.39 -10.93
CA MET A 165 21.64 5.06 -11.32
C MET A 165 20.89 4.50 -12.54
N TYR A 166 19.56 4.55 -12.53
CA TYR A 166 18.76 3.94 -13.60
C TYR A 166 18.38 4.92 -14.73
N ASN A 167 18.55 6.23 -14.49
CA ASN A 167 18.41 7.33 -15.46
C ASN A 167 17.22 7.19 -16.44
N ASN A 168 16.04 6.86 -15.91
CA ASN A 168 14.85 6.68 -16.73
C ASN A 168 13.64 7.41 -16.14
N LYS A 169 12.71 7.77 -17.02
CA LYS A 169 11.52 8.55 -16.67
C LYS A 169 10.64 7.85 -15.64
N LYS A 170 10.54 6.51 -15.67
CA LYS A 170 9.69 5.77 -14.72
C LYS A 170 10.19 5.90 -13.29
N THR A 171 11.50 5.77 -13.06
CA THR A 171 12.12 5.97 -11.74
C THR A 171 11.91 7.41 -11.25
N TYR A 172 12.07 8.40 -12.13
CA TYR A 172 11.75 9.80 -11.80
C TYR A 172 10.29 9.99 -11.37
N ASP A 173 9.35 9.49 -12.18
CA ASP A 173 7.91 9.62 -11.89
C ASP A 173 7.53 8.87 -10.60
N GLY A 174 8.16 7.73 -10.32
CA GLY A 174 8.00 6.98 -9.06
C GLY A 174 8.41 7.79 -7.84
N LEU A 175 9.59 8.42 -7.87
CA LEU A 175 10.03 9.33 -6.80
C LEU A 175 9.12 10.55 -6.67
N ILE A 176 8.66 11.14 -7.78
CA ILE A 176 7.68 12.24 -7.75
C ILE A 176 6.40 11.81 -7.06
N LYS A 177 5.90 10.61 -7.34
CA LYS A 177 4.70 10.07 -6.69
C LYS A 177 4.91 9.93 -5.19
N ILE A 178 6.04 9.36 -4.75
CA ILE A 178 6.39 9.27 -3.32
C ILE A 178 6.38 10.65 -2.67
N LEU A 179 7.07 11.65 -3.25
CA LEU A 179 7.12 13.01 -2.70
C LEU A 179 5.75 13.68 -2.62
N LYS A 180 4.90 13.50 -3.64
CA LYS A 180 3.52 14.00 -3.64
C LYS A 180 2.69 13.36 -2.52
N THR A 181 2.77 12.05 -2.37
CA THR A 181 2.00 11.33 -1.33
C THR A 181 2.43 11.77 0.07
N LEU A 182 3.72 12.00 0.30
CA LEU A 182 4.22 12.48 1.59
C LEU A 182 3.66 13.87 1.98
N GLN A 183 3.22 14.69 1.03
CA GLN A 183 2.62 16.00 1.32
C GLN A 183 1.35 15.90 2.18
N LYS A 184 0.65 14.76 2.17
CA LYS A 184 -0.59 14.56 2.95
C LYS A 184 -0.39 14.73 4.46
N TYR A 185 0.84 14.53 4.94
CA TYR A 185 1.19 14.68 6.36
C TYR A 185 1.44 16.14 6.77
N ASN A 186 1.48 17.07 5.81
CA ASN A 186 1.82 18.48 6.04
C ASN A 186 3.13 18.63 6.84
N LYS A 187 4.14 17.84 6.47
CA LYS A 187 5.49 17.88 7.03
C LYS A 187 6.48 18.34 5.97
N PRO A 188 7.45 19.21 6.32
CA PRO A 188 8.55 19.53 5.43
C PRO A 188 9.30 18.28 4.97
N ILE A 189 9.81 18.31 3.74
CA ILE A 189 10.63 17.24 3.15
C ILE A 189 12.04 17.77 2.91
N SER A 190 13.03 17.11 3.53
CA SER A 190 14.46 17.36 3.33
C SER A 190 15.05 16.19 2.55
N LEU A 191 15.58 16.45 1.34
CA LEU A 191 16.26 15.43 0.54
C LEU A 191 17.75 15.41 0.86
N ILE A 192 18.32 14.24 1.09
CA ILE A 192 19.76 14.03 1.08
C ILE A 192 20.20 13.32 -0.22
N GLY A 193 21.32 13.78 -0.78
CA GLY A 193 21.87 13.22 -2.01
C GLY A 193 21.01 13.52 -3.24
N GLY A 194 21.05 12.63 -4.23
CA GLY A 194 20.16 12.67 -5.40
C GLY A 194 20.38 13.86 -6.31
N GLU A 195 21.61 14.33 -6.49
CA GLU A 195 21.90 15.60 -7.18
C GLU A 195 21.21 15.69 -8.55
N LYS A 196 21.24 14.59 -9.32
CA LYS A 196 20.55 14.50 -10.61
C LYS A 196 19.02 14.60 -10.47
N PHE A 197 18.44 13.97 -9.46
CA PHE A 197 17.01 14.07 -9.18
C PHE A 197 16.61 15.50 -8.80
N VAL A 198 17.39 16.14 -7.92
CA VAL A 198 17.17 17.53 -7.49
C VAL A 198 17.29 18.50 -8.66
N LYS A 199 18.30 18.34 -9.53
CA LYS A 199 18.41 19.14 -10.76
C LYS A 199 17.18 19.01 -11.64
N ASP A 200 16.69 17.80 -11.83
CA ASP A 200 15.50 17.57 -12.64
C ASP A 200 14.23 18.09 -11.94
N LEU A 201 14.15 18.12 -10.60
CA LEU A 201 13.10 18.84 -9.88
C LEU A 201 13.14 20.34 -10.18
N VAL A 202 14.32 20.96 -10.13
CA VAL A 202 14.50 22.40 -10.42
C VAL A 202 14.12 22.70 -11.88
N GLN A 203 14.65 21.94 -12.83
CA GLN A 203 14.38 22.13 -14.26
C GLN A 203 12.89 21.96 -14.59
N ASN A 204 12.22 20.98 -13.98
CA ASN A 204 10.79 20.72 -14.17
C ASN A 204 9.88 21.58 -13.28
N LYS A 205 10.42 22.57 -12.54
CA LYS A 205 9.66 23.46 -11.63
C LYS A 205 8.87 22.71 -10.56
N LYS A 206 9.41 21.61 -10.05
CA LYS A 206 8.79 20.75 -9.01
C LYS A 206 9.42 20.93 -7.62
N THR A 207 10.18 22.00 -7.40
CA THR A 207 10.80 22.29 -6.09
C THR A 207 9.78 22.51 -4.98
N TYR A 208 8.52 22.81 -5.29
CA TYR A 208 7.43 22.93 -4.31
C TYR A 208 7.15 21.63 -3.52
N LEU A 209 7.67 20.49 -3.98
CA LEU A 209 7.55 19.20 -3.31
C LEU A 209 8.53 19.03 -2.14
N ILE A 210 9.53 19.91 -2.02
CA ILE A 210 10.61 19.79 -1.04
C ILE A 210 10.89 21.14 -0.38
N ASN A 211 11.50 21.10 0.80
CA ASN A 211 11.81 22.29 1.59
C ASN A 211 13.32 22.50 1.77
N GLU A 212 14.09 21.42 1.66
CA GLU A 212 15.51 21.42 1.90
C GLU A 212 16.24 20.40 1.04
N VAL A 213 17.47 20.75 0.66
CA VAL A 213 18.46 19.84 0.06
C VAL A 213 19.69 19.77 0.97
N ILE A 214 20.14 18.55 1.23
CA ILE A 214 21.32 18.24 2.03
C ILE A 214 22.35 17.61 1.09
N ALA A 215 23.43 18.35 0.81
CA ALA A 215 24.48 17.91 -0.10
C ALA A 215 25.68 17.40 0.69
N GLU A 216 26.33 16.36 0.18
CA GLU A 216 27.49 15.74 0.83
C GLU A 216 28.74 15.98 -0.01
N GLN A 217 29.91 16.04 0.63
CA GLN A 217 31.21 16.02 -0.05
C GLN A 217 31.38 17.17 -1.08
N CYS A 218 30.85 18.36 -0.78
CA CYS A 218 30.92 19.53 -1.66
C CYS A 218 32.33 20.15 -1.68
N PHE A 219 33.02 20.11 -0.54
CA PHE A 219 34.37 20.68 -0.37
C PHE A 219 35.42 19.64 0.00
N THR A 220 34.97 18.48 0.48
CA THR A 220 35.80 17.33 0.86
C THR A 220 35.34 16.09 0.14
N TYR A 221 36.18 15.08 0.04
CA TYR A 221 35.75 13.74 -0.38
C TYR A 221 36.41 12.69 0.51
N ILE A 222 35.76 11.54 0.59
CA ILE A 222 36.25 10.39 1.35
C ILE A 222 37.14 9.56 0.42
N GLU A 223 38.40 9.39 0.81
CA GLU A 223 39.36 8.52 0.10
C GLU A 223 39.22 7.07 0.56
N ASP A 224 39.03 6.87 1.86
CA ASP A 224 38.77 5.57 2.46
C ASP A 224 37.86 5.71 3.68
N TRP A 225 36.72 5.04 3.61
CA TRP A 225 35.70 5.00 4.64
C TRP A 225 36.22 4.35 5.93
N ASN A 226 37.02 3.28 5.83
CA ASN A 226 37.42 2.49 6.98
C ASN A 226 38.49 3.18 7.83
N SER A 227 39.45 3.84 7.18
CA SER A 227 40.54 4.55 7.88
C SER A 227 40.22 6.01 8.23
N ASN A 228 39.00 6.49 7.92
CA ASN A 228 38.62 7.89 8.08
C ASN A 228 39.60 8.83 7.36
N LEU A 229 39.93 8.50 6.11
CA LEU A 229 40.83 9.27 5.25
C LEU A 229 40.02 10.20 4.34
N PHE A 230 40.30 11.50 4.44
CA PHE A 230 39.56 12.54 3.73
C PHE A 230 40.53 13.50 3.06
N ALA A 231 40.13 14.00 1.90
CA ALA A 231 40.88 14.99 1.17
C ALA A 231 40.00 16.17 0.75
N LYS A 232 40.65 17.28 0.41
CA LYS A 232 39.99 18.48 -0.10
C LYS A 232 39.62 18.26 -1.57
N GLN A 233 38.39 18.60 -1.95
CA GLN A 233 37.99 18.62 -3.35
C GLN A 233 38.86 19.60 -4.14
N ASP A 234 39.09 19.31 -5.41
CA ASP A 234 39.75 20.26 -6.30
C ASP A 234 38.90 21.54 -6.48
N GLU A 235 39.54 22.61 -6.95
CA GLU A 235 38.89 23.91 -7.06
C GLU A 235 37.71 23.91 -8.05
N LYS A 236 37.80 23.14 -9.14
CA LYS A 236 36.73 23.06 -10.15
C LYS A 236 35.50 22.40 -9.53
N THR A 237 35.68 21.28 -8.83
CA THR A 237 34.59 20.56 -8.14
C THR A 237 33.98 21.41 -7.03
N SER A 238 34.82 22.03 -6.19
CA SER A 238 34.34 22.94 -5.14
C SER A 238 33.54 24.11 -5.70
N ASN A 239 33.99 24.72 -6.80
CA ASN A 239 33.29 25.86 -7.40
C ASN A 239 31.98 25.44 -8.09
N TYR A 240 31.94 24.23 -8.67
CA TYR A 240 30.71 23.65 -9.18
C TYR A 240 29.67 23.50 -8.06
N TYR A 241 30.02 22.93 -6.90
CA TYR A 241 29.09 22.78 -5.79
C TYR A 241 28.67 24.12 -5.19
N LYS A 242 29.57 25.12 -5.08
CA LYS A 242 29.16 26.48 -4.67
C LYS A 242 28.04 27.02 -5.56
N ASN A 243 28.21 26.92 -6.88
CA ASN A 243 27.20 27.38 -7.84
C ASN A 243 25.89 26.60 -7.70
N TYR A 244 25.98 25.28 -7.52
CA TYR A 244 24.81 24.43 -7.30
C TYR A 244 24.03 24.82 -6.03
N LEU A 245 24.71 24.94 -4.90
CA LEU A 245 24.09 25.33 -3.61
C LEU A 245 23.47 26.73 -3.71
N GLU A 246 24.14 27.67 -4.37
CA GLU A 246 23.62 29.03 -4.57
C GLU A 246 22.41 29.07 -5.50
N ASP A 247 22.35 28.25 -6.56
CA ASP A 247 21.15 28.13 -7.40
C ASP A 247 19.97 27.59 -6.59
N LEU A 248 20.16 26.55 -5.77
CA LEU A 248 19.10 26.02 -4.90
C LEU A 248 18.56 27.07 -3.93
N ILE A 249 19.44 27.84 -3.29
CA ILE A 249 19.05 28.97 -2.42
C ILE A 249 18.26 30.00 -3.23
N SER A 250 18.67 30.30 -4.46
CA SER A 250 17.95 31.23 -5.35
C SER A 250 16.54 30.75 -5.70
N LYS A 251 16.27 29.44 -5.64
CA LYS A 251 14.94 28.84 -5.82
C LYS A 251 14.12 28.78 -4.53
N GLY A 252 14.63 29.32 -3.42
CA GLY A 252 13.95 29.36 -2.13
C GLY A 252 14.06 28.06 -1.32
N LEU A 253 14.98 27.16 -1.67
CA LEU A 253 15.23 25.96 -0.90
C LEU A 253 16.19 26.25 0.27
N ASN A 254 15.94 25.61 1.40
CA ASN A 254 16.96 25.56 2.45
C ASN A 254 18.07 24.61 2.01
N VAL A 255 19.30 24.92 2.40
CA VAL A 255 20.46 24.11 2.04
C VAL A 255 21.26 23.77 3.29
N SER A 256 21.59 22.49 3.42
CA SER A 256 22.56 21.98 4.39
C SER A 256 23.69 21.26 3.67
N ILE A 257 24.87 21.19 4.30
CA ILE A 257 25.98 20.36 3.82
C ILE A 257 26.53 19.41 4.89
N ILE A 258 27.04 18.27 4.44
CA ILE A 258 27.80 17.30 5.24
C ILE A 258 29.20 17.17 4.64
N GLU A 259 30.21 17.39 5.47
CA GLU A 259 31.63 17.39 5.07
C GLU A 259 32.46 16.56 6.04
N TYR A 260 33.62 16.10 5.58
CA TYR A 260 34.51 15.23 6.32
C TYR A 260 35.93 15.78 6.28
N SER A 261 36.47 16.19 7.43
CA SER A 261 37.83 16.70 7.50
C SER A 261 38.39 16.67 8.91
N LYS A 262 39.65 16.22 9.03
CA LYS A 262 40.50 16.36 10.23
C LYS A 262 41.33 17.65 10.21
N ASP A 263 41.37 18.36 9.08
CA ASP A 263 42.12 19.62 8.89
C ASP A 263 41.33 20.81 9.46
N GLU A 264 41.83 21.40 10.54
CA GLU A 264 41.21 22.54 11.21
C GLU A 264 41.15 23.82 10.37
N GLN A 265 42.10 24.02 9.44
CA GLN A 265 42.07 25.17 8.55
C GLN A 265 40.94 25.00 7.54
N LEU A 266 40.84 23.84 6.89
CA LEU A 266 39.77 23.55 5.94
C LEU A 266 38.38 23.63 6.59
N ARG A 267 38.23 23.09 7.83
CA ARG A 267 37.00 23.19 8.61
C ARG A 267 36.57 24.64 8.85
N LYS A 268 37.52 25.53 9.17
CA LYS A 268 37.26 26.97 9.36
C LYS A 268 36.87 27.65 8.05
N GLU A 269 37.50 27.29 6.93
CA GLU A 269 37.17 27.80 5.59
C GLU A 269 35.72 27.44 5.20
N ILE A 270 35.35 26.17 5.33
CA ILE A 270 34.00 25.66 5.04
C ILE A 270 32.97 26.35 5.94
N LYS A 271 33.23 26.42 7.26
CA LYS A 271 32.35 27.08 8.22
C LYS A 271 32.10 28.55 7.84
N LYS A 272 33.15 29.30 7.53
CA LYS A 272 33.05 30.71 7.13
C LYS A 272 32.22 30.88 5.85
N TYR A 273 32.37 29.97 4.88
CA TYR A 273 31.53 29.96 3.68
C TYR A 273 30.06 29.72 4.01
N CYS A 274 29.77 28.70 4.82
CA CYS A 274 28.41 28.34 5.19
C CYS A 274 27.71 29.46 5.98
N GLU A 275 28.39 30.04 6.97
CA GLU A 275 27.87 31.18 7.75
C GLU A 275 27.57 32.39 6.85
N LYS A 276 28.45 32.69 5.88
CA LYS A 276 28.24 33.79 4.93
C LYS A 276 27.01 33.56 4.02
N LYS A 277 26.72 32.30 3.66
CA LYS A 277 25.64 31.93 2.75
C LYS A 277 24.38 31.46 3.48
N ASN A 278 24.37 31.50 4.82
CA ASN A 278 23.29 30.97 5.66
C ASN A 278 22.97 29.49 5.36
N ILE A 279 24.01 28.69 5.14
CA ILE A 279 23.92 27.24 4.92
C ILE A 279 24.14 26.54 6.25
N ARG A 280 23.27 25.57 6.58
CA ARG A 280 23.50 24.70 7.75
C ARG A 280 24.58 23.67 7.44
N TYR A 281 25.37 23.27 8.42
CA TYR A 281 26.49 22.38 8.14
C TYR A 281 26.80 21.39 9.27
N LEU A 282 27.29 20.22 8.87
CA LEU A 282 27.93 19.22 9.72
C LEU A 282 29.32 18.91 9.14
N ILE A 283 30.38 19.15 9.90
CA ILE A 283 31.75 18.78 9.49
C ILE A 283 32.30 17.73 10.44
N SER A 284 32.27 16.47 10.01
CA SER A 284 32.70 15.32 10.79
C SER A 284 34.20 15.08 10.70
N ARG A 285 34.79 14.48 11.74
CA ARG A 285 36.15 13.90 11.70
C ARG A 285 36.13 12.39 11.45
N LYS A 286 34.93 11.82 11.34
CA LYS A 286 34.67 10.40 11.12
C LYS A 286 33.73 10.22 9.94
N SER A 287 34.01 9.23 9.09
CA SER A 287 33.21 8.81 7.95
C SER A 287 31.86 8.28 8.46
N ASN A 288 31.92 7.44 9.50
CA ASN A 288 30.76 6.96 10.21
C ASN A 288 30.23 8.02 11.19
N LEU A 289 29.12 8.68 10.82
CA LEU A 289 28.47 9.69 11.65
C LEU A 289 27.90 9.12 12.96
N ASN A 290 27.68 7.80 13.00
CA ASN A 290 27.19 7.10 14.18
C ASN A 290 28.19 7.06 15.33
N GLU A 291 29.48 7.06 15.01
CA GLU A 291 30.54 7.04 16.02
C GLU A 291 30.71 8.39 16.75
N LEU A 292 30.00 9.45 16.32
CA LEU A 292 29.94 10.73 17.02
C LEU A 292 29.27 10.63 18.40
N ILE A 293 28.58 9.51 18.67
CA ILE A 293 27.90 9.19 19.92
C ILE A 293 28.89 8.77 21.03
N ASN A 294 30.03 8.17 20.67
CA ASN A 294 31.02 7.65 21.62
C ASN A 294 32.14 8.65 21.94
N ASP A 295 32.15 9.81 21.29
CA ASP A 295 33.12 10.89 21.52
C ASP A 295 32.65 11.77 22.70
N SER A 296 32.37 11.15 23.85
CA SER A 296 32.48 11.86 25.12
C SER A 296 33.96 12.11 25.34
N THR A 297 34.37 13.37 25.33
CA THR A 297 35.72 13.78 25.72
C THR A 297 36.07 13.20 27.09
N GLN A 298 36.76 12.06 27.08
CA GLN A 298 37.42 11.43 28.21
C GLN A 298 38.78 10.96 27.69
N PRO A 299 39.90 11.31 28.33
CA PRO A 299 41.22 10.86 27.90
C PRO A 299 41.27 9.32 27.90
N GLU A 300 41.96 8.73 26.92
CA GLU A 300 42.15 7.28 26.78
C GLU A 300 42.55 6.66 28.14
N PRO A 301 41.83 5.63 28.63
CA PRO A 301 42.32 4.84 29.75
C PRO A 301 43.44 3.92 29.27
N GLU A 302 44.52 3.87 30.05
CA GLU A 302 45.59 2.89 29.89
C GLU A 302 45.04 1.45 29.87
N PRO A 303 45.68 0.53 29.11
CA PRO A 303 45.21 -0.84 28.98
C PRO A 303 45.15 -1.53 30.36
N GLN A 304 43.96 -1.99 30.76
CA GLN A 304 43.79 -2.78 31.98
C GLN A 304 44.33 -4.20 31.80
N PRO A 305 44.83 -4.85 32.87
CA PRO A 305 45.32 -6.23 32.84
C PRO A 305 44.20 -7.23 32.52
N GLU A 306 44.55 -8.31 31.82
CA GLU A 306 43.65 -9.43 31.53
C GLU A 306 43.01 -10.01 32.80
N PRO A 307 41.71 -10.35 32.78
CA PRO A 307 41.04 -10.98 33.91
C PRO A 307 41.49 -12.43 34.08
N GLU A 308 41.75 -12.81 35.33
CA GLU A 308 42.03 -14.20 35.75
C GLU A 308 40.83 -15.13 35.47
N PRO A 309 41.09 -16.41 35.15
CA PRO A 309 40.05 -17.37 34.77
C PRO A 309 39.10 -17.67 35.94
N GLN A 310 37.80 -17.62 35.67
CA GLN A 310 36.75 -18.02 36.62
C GLN A 310 36.71 -19.55 36.83
N PRO A 311 36.28 -20.03 38.01
CA PRO A 311 36.16 -21.46 38.30
C PRO A 311 35.07 -22.14 37.47
N GLU A 312 35.30 -23.40 37.11
CA GLU A 312 34.34 -24.25 36.39
C GLU A 312 33.04 -24.45 37.19
N PRO A 313 31.87 -24.48 36.52
CA PRO A 313 30.59 -24.75 37.17
C PRO A 313 30.45 -26.23 37.57
N GLU A 314 29.94 -26.46 38.78
CA GLU A 314 29.57 -27.79 39.29
C GLU A 314 28.43 -28.42 38.46
N PRO A 315 28.41 -29.75 38.30
CA PRO A 315 27.43 -30.44 37.46
C PRO A 315 26.03 -30.43 38.08
N GLN A 316 25.03 -30.10 37.25
CA GLN A 316 23.61 -30.19 37.60
C GLN A 316 23.16 -31.66 37.76
N PRO A 317 22.20 -31.95 38.66
CA PRO A 317 21.67 -33.29 38.84
C PRO A 317 20.83 -33.76 37.64
N GLU A 318 20.94 -35.06 37.34
CA GLU A 318 20.21 -35.74 36.27
C GLU A 318 18.68 -35.66 36.44
N PRO A 319 17.92 -35.50 35.35
CA PRO A 319 16.46 -35.52 35.40
C PRO A 319 15.92 -36.93 35.68
N GLU A 320 14.95 -37.02 36.58
CA GLU A 320 14.18 -38.24 36.86
C GLU A 320 13.41 -38.72 35.60
N PRO A 321 13.29 -40.04 35.39
CA PRO A 321 12.60 -40.59 34.22
C PRO A 321 11.09 -40.35 34.27
N GLN A 322 10.54 -39.90 33.15
CA GLN A 322 9.09 -39.77 32.93
C GLN A 322 8.41 -41.15 32.86
N PRO A 323 7.15 -41.29 33.31
CA PRO A 323 6.40 -42.54 33.20
C PRO A 323 6.13 -42.93 31.75
N GLU A 324 6.21 -44.24 31.46
CA GLU A 324 5.82 -44.83 30.18
C GLU A 324 4.32 -44.57 29.88
N PRO A 325 3.96 -44.28 28.61
CA PRO A 325 2.56 -44.16 28.22
C PRO A 325 1.86 -45.52 28.21
N GLU A 326 0.65 -45.56 28.78
CA GLU A 326 -0.24 -46.72 28.75
C GLU A 326 -0.60 -47.13 27.31
N PRO A 327 -0.79 -48.44 27.03
CA PRO A 327 -1.15 -48.91 25.69
C PRO A 327 -2.54 -48.42 25.27
N GLN A 328 -2.64 -47.91 24.05
CA GLN A 328 -3.95 -47.65 23.42
C GLN A 328 -4.68 -48.98 23.14
N PRO A 329 -6.03 -49.01 23.24
CA PRO A 329 -6.82 -50.19 22.90
C PRO A 329 -6.69 -50.56 21.42
N GLU A 330 -6.63 -51.87 21.13
CA GLU A 330 -6.69 -52.41 19.78
C GLU A 330 -8.01 -52.01 19.07
N PRO A 331 -7.97 -51.72 17.76
CA PRO A 331 -9.18 -51.46 16.98
C PRO A 331 -10.03 -52.73 16.82
N GLU A 332 -11.33 -52.60 17.05
CA GLU A 332 -12.32 -53.63 16.75
C GLU A 332 -12.33 -54.00 15.25
N PRO A 333 -12.54 -55.28 14.90
CA PRO A 333 -12.55 -55.71 13.51
C PRO A 333 -13.73 -55.14 12.73
N GLN A 334 -13.45 -54.63 11.53
CA GLN A 334 -14.48 -54.22 10.57
C GLN A 334 -15.34 -55.42 10.13
N PRO A 335 -16.65 -55.23 9.92
CA PRO A 335 -17.51 -56.25 9.32
C PRO A 335 -17.10 -56.57 7.88
N GLU A 336 -17.15 -57.86 7.52
CA GLU A 336 -16.97 -58.32 6.14
C GLU A 336 -17.99 -57.68 5.18
N PRO A 337 -17.58 -57.34 3.94
CA PRO A 337 -18.50 -56.83 2.94
C PRO A 337 -19.48 -57.93 2.48
N GLN A 338 -20.77 -57.62 2.54
CA GLN A 338 -21.81 -58.45 1.92
C GLN A 338 -21.67 -58.45 0.38
N PRO A 339 -22.02 -59.56 -0.28
CA PRO A 339 -21.88 -59.69 -1.73
C PRO A 339 -22.79 -58.72 -2.49
N GLN A 340 -22.24 -58.16 -3.57
CA GLN A 340 -22.98 -57.34 -4.54
C GLN A 340 -24.12 -58.13 -5.18
N PRO A 341 -25.32 -57.53 -5.36
CA PRO A 341 -26.33 -58.08 -6.26
C PRO A 341 -25.85 -58.06 -7.72
N GLU A 342 -26.15 -59.13 -8.46
CA GLU A 342 -25.96 -59.20 -9.91
C GLU A 342 -26.74 -58.08 -10.63
N PRO A 343 -26.21 -57.52 -11.73
CA PRO A 343 -26.92 -56.51 -12.49
C PRO A 343 -28.15 -57.10 -13.21
N GLU A 344 -29.31 -56.50 -12.96
CA GLU A 344 -30.54 -56.74 -13.74
C GLU A 344 -30.36 -56.30 -15.20
N PRO A 345 -31.04 -56.96 -16.16
CA PRO A 345 -30.91 -56.69 -17.58
C PRO A 345 -31.37 -55.27 -17.96
N GLN A 346 -30.63 -54.65 -18.88
CA GLN A 346 -30.95 -53.35 -19.45
C GLN A 346 -32.34 -53.35 -20.13
N PRO A 347 -33.18 -52.33 -19.89
CA PRO A 347 -34.37 -52.08 -20.71
C PRO A 347 -33.96 -51.70 -22.14
N GLU A 348 -34.71 -52.20 -23.13
CA GLU A 348 -34.63 -51.77 -24.51
C GLU A 348 -34.87 -50.25 -24.64
N PRO A 349 -34.20 -49.55 -25.57
CA PRO A 349 -34.39 -48.12 -25.76
C PRO A 349 -35.81 -47.80 -26.24
N GLU A 350 -36.51 -46.97 -25.48
CA GLU A 350 -37.76 -46.35 -25.92
C GLU A 350 -37.54 -45.46 -27.17
N PRO A 351 -38.54 -45.37 -28.06
CA PRO A 351 -38.44 -44.56 -29.28
C PRO A 351 -38.21 -43.07 -28.95
N GLN A 352 -37.31 -42.45 -29.72
CA GLN A 352 -37.01 -41.02 -29.61
C GLN A 352 -38.29 -40.18 -29.75
N PRO A 353 -38.54 -39.22 -28.83
CA PRO A 353 -39.60 -38.24 -29.02
C PRO A 353 -39.30 -37.38 -30.27
N GLU A 354 -40.35 -37.08 -31.03
CA GLU A 354 -40.30 -36.13 -32.15
C GLU A 354 -39.70 -34.78 -31.70
N PRO A 355 -38.96 -34.09 -32.59
CA PRO A 355 -38.38 -32.79 -32.27
C PRO A 355 -39.48 -31.80 -31.88
N GLU A 356 -39.36 -31.22 -30.68
CA GLU A 356 -40.22 -30.13 -30.24
C GLU A 356 -40.18 -28.96 -31.25
N PRO A 357 -41.34 -28.31 -31.51
CA PRO A 357 -41.40 -27.16 -32.41
C PRO A 357 -40.45 -26.05 -31.94
N GLN A 358 -39.70 -25.48 -32.88
CA GLN A 358 -38.83 -24.32 -32.60
C GLN A 358 -39.66 -23.20 -31.94
N PRO A 359 -39.18 -22.60 -30.84
CA PRO A 359 -39.84 -21.45 -30.24
C PRO A 359 -39.94 -20.32 -31.27
N GLU A 360 -41.13 -19.75 -31.43
CA GLU A 360 -41.30 -18.50 -32.16
C GLU A 360 -40.35 -17.43 -31.59
N PRO A 361 -39.75 -16.57 -32.44
CA PRO A 361 -38.87 -15.51 -31.97
C PRO A 361 -39.64 -14.59 -31.03
N GLN A 362 -39.25 -14.61 -29.76
CA GLN A 362 -39.83 -13.74 -28.75
C GLN A 362 -39.62 -12.27 -29.14
N PRO A 363 -40.58 -11.38 -28.81
CA PRO A 363 -40.43 -9.96 -29.04
C PRO A 363 -39.13 -9.47 -28.39
N ILE A 364 -38.39 -8.60 -29.09
CA ILE A 364 -37.15 -8.00 -28.59
C ILE A 364 -37.46 -7.24 -27.29
N HIS A 365 -37.25 -7.90 -26.16
CA HIS A 365 -37.44 -7.30 -24.84
C HIS A 365 -36.35 -6.26 -24.63
N LYS A 366 -36.74 -4.98 -24.60
CA LYS A 366 -35.79 -3.88 -24.50
C LYS A 366 -35.47 -3.61 -23.03
N PHE A 367 -34.33 -4.13 -22.57
CA PHE A 367 -33.82 -3.87 -21.23
C PHE A 367 -33.50 -2.39 -21.02
N LYS A 368 -33.83 -1.88 -19.83
CA LYS A 368 -33.53 -0.50 -19.40
C LYS A 368 -32.04 -0.36 -19.02
N ASN A 369 -31.51 -1.38 -18.36
CA ASN A 369 -30.15 -1.46 -17.87
C ASN A 369 -29.45 -2.67 -18.51
N LYS A 370 -28.18 -2.51 -18.84
CA LYS A 370 -27.40 -3.62 -19.42
C LYS A 370 -26.89 -4.60 -18.37
N TYR A 371 -26.71 -4.16 -17.13
CA TYR A 371 -25.98 -4.89 -16.10
C TYR A 371 -26.52 -4.54 -14.71
N GLY A 372 -26.66 -5.54 -13.84
CA GLY A 372 -27.00 -5.38 -12.43
C GLY A 372 -26.40 -6.49 -11.56
N VAL A 373 -26.03 -6.15 -10.33
CA VAL A 373 -25.37 -7.06 -9.38
C VAL A 373 -26.25 -7.24 -8.15
N PHE A 374 -26.62 -8.48 -7.86
CA PHE A 374 -27.64 -8.80 -6.87
C PHE A 374 -27.28 -10.01 -6.00
N VAL A 375 -26.01 -10.14 -5.62
CA VAL A 375 -25.50 -11.31 -4.88
C VAL A 375 -26.04 -11.43 -3.46
N GLY A 376 -26.44 -10.31 -2.83
CA GLY A 376 -27.11 -10.31 -1.52
C GLY A 376 -28.64 -10.38 -1.60
N LEU A 377 -29.21 -10.55 -2.79
CA LEU A 377 -30.61 -10.95 -2.92
C LEU A 377 -30.72 -12.46 -2.70
N GLY A 378 -31.67 -12.88 -1.88
CA GLY A 378 -32.14 -14.27 -1.87
C GLY A 378 -32.81 -14.64 -3.20
N LYS A 379 -33.49 -15.79 -3.24
CA LYS A 379 -34.29 -16.17 -4.42
C LYS A 379 -35.39 -15.13 -4.66
N MET A 380 -35.46 -14.63 -5.89
CA MET A 380 -36.49 -13.70 -6.37
C MET A 380 -37.20 -14.26 -7.60
N ASP A 381 -38.42 -13.79 -7.86
CA ASP A 381 -39.13 -14.09 -9.10
C ASP A 381 -38.42 -13.46 -10.30
N VAL A 382 -38.36 -14.19 -11.42
CA VAL A 382 -37.70 -13.79 -12.68
C VAL A 382 -38.13 -12.39 -13.14
N GLU A 383 -39.42 -12.08 -13.03
CA GLU A 383 -40.01 -10.78 -13.42
C GLU A 383 -39.41 -9.57 -12.70
N LYS A 384 -38.78 -9.78 -11.54
CA LYS A 384 -38.10 -8.70 -10.82
C LYS A 384 -36.87 -8.18 -11.56
N PHE A 385 -36.29 -8.99 -12.44
CA PHE A 385 -35.09 -8.65 -13.19
C PHE A 385 -35.36 -8.10 -14.60
N LYS A 386 -36.63 -7.98 -15.02
CA LYS A 386 -37.05 -7.63 -16.39
C LYS A 386 -36.40 -6.38 -17.01
N ASP A 387 -35.85 -5.50 -16.19
CA ASP A 387 -35.19 -4.27 -16.63
C ASP A 387 -33.68 -4.45 -16.94
N TYR A 388 -33.08 -5.61 -16.66
CA TYR A 388 -31.63 -5.86 -16.73
C TYR A 388 -31.29 -6.93 -17.77
N GLU A 389 -30.40 -6.65 -18.74
CA GLU A 389 -29.94 -7.68 -19.70
C GLU A 389 -29.07 -8.74 -19.01
N ILE A 390 -28.08 -8.30 -18.23
CA ILE A 390 -27.15 -9.16 -17.48
C ILE A 390 -27.47 -9.04 -15.99
N VAL A 391 -27.66 -10.18 -15.33
CA VAL A 391 -27.83 -10.27 -13.88
C VAL A 391 -26.73 -11.10 -13.24
N VAL A 392 -26.05 -10.54 -12.23
CA VAL A 392 -25.09 -11.28 -11.40
C VAL A 392 -25.81 -11.74 -10.13
N LEU A 393 -25.87 -13.05 -9.91
CA LEU A 393 -26.66 -13.68 -8.85
C LEU A 393 -25.82 -14.66 -8.03
N GLU A 394 -26.21 -14.85 -6.77
CA GLU A 394 -25.85 -16.04 -5.99
C GLU A 394 -26.71 -17.21 -6.47
N THR A 395 -26.18 -17.99 -7.42
CA THR A 395 -26.99 -19.00 -8.13
C THR A 395 -27.31 -20.20 -7.26
N ASP A 396 -26.70 -20.37 -6.09
CA ASP A 396 -27.10 -21.41 -5.13
C ASP A 396 -28.55 -21.28 -4.67
N ASN A 397 -29.11 -20.07 -4.72
CA ASN A 397 -30.52 -19.80 -4.42
C ASN A 397 -31.48 -20.20 -5.57
N TYR A 398 -30.97 -20.58 -6.74
CA TYR A 398 -31.74 -20.81 -7.95
C TYR A 398 -31.57 -22.25 -8.47
N THR A 399 -32.67 -22.83 -8.94
CA THR A 399 -32.69 -24.13 -9.63
C THR A 399 -32.36 -23.94 -11.12
N LYS A 400 -32.04 -25.04 -11.83
CA LYS A 400 -31.85 -25.00 -13.29
C LYS A 400 -33.07 -24.44 -14.03
N ALA A 401 -34.28 -24.81 -13.62
CA ALA A 401 -35.52 -24.32 -14.22
C ALA A 401 -35.69 -22.80 -14.02
N ASP A 402 -35.24 -22.25 -12.89
CA ASP A 402 -35.26 -20.80 -12.66
C ASP A 402 -34.28 -20.08 -13.61
N ILE A 403 -33.09 -20.64 -13.83
CA ILE A 403 -32.10 -20.09 -14.79
C ILE A 403 -32.63 -20.17 -16.23
N GLU A 404 -33.26 -21.29 -16.61
CA GLU A 404 -33.91 -21.43 -17.91
C GLU A 404 -35.07 -20.44 -18.10
N ALA A 405 -35.81 -20.12 -17.04
CA ALA A 405 -36.85 -19.08 -17.08
C ALA A 405 -36.25 -17.68 -17.27
N LEU A 406 -35.12 -17.36 -16.62
CA LEU A 406 -34.37 -16.12 -16.87
C LEU A 406 -33.90 -16.03 -18.32
N HIS A 407 -33.37 -17.13 -18.87
CA HIS A 407 -32.97 -17.20 -20.29
C HIS A 407 -34.15 -17.04 -21.23
N LYS A 408 -35.29 -17.68 -20.94
CA LYS A 408 -36.52 -17.51 -21.72
C LYS A 408 -37.02 -16.08 -21.70
N ALA A 409 -36.77 -15.32 -20.62
CA ALA A 409 -37.07 -13.89 -20.53
C ALA A 409 -35.97 -12.99 -21.17
N GLY A 410 -34.92 -13.59 -21.76
CA GLY A 410 -33.87 -12.90 -22.50
C GLY A 410 -32.68 -12.44 -21.65
N HIS A 411 -32.62 -12.80 -20.37
CA HIS A 411 -31.51 -12.44 -19.49
C HIS A 411 -30.27 -13.30 -19.75
N LYS A 412 -29.09 -12.74 -19.48
CA LYS A 412 -27.84 -13.48 -19.26
C LYS A 412 -27.57 -13.58 -17.77
N VAL A 413 -27.25 -14.77 -17.29
CA VAL A 413 -27.04 -15.04 -15.86
C VAL A 413 -25.57 -15.29 -15.56
N TYR A 414 -24.98 -14.40 -14.78
CA TYR A 414 -23.61 -14.51 -14.30
C TYR A 414 -23.65 -15.02 -12.85
N SER A 415 -22.92 -16.08 -12.55
CA SER A 415 -22.90 -16.66 -11.20
C SER A 415 -21.78 -16.11 -10.38
N TYR A 416 -22.09 -15.59 -9.19
CA TYR A 416 -21.08 -15.33 -8.17
C TYR A 416 -20.31 -16.62 -7.85
N LEU A 417 -18.99 -16.54 -7.84
CA LEU A 417 -18.08 -17.62 -7.48
C LEU A 417 -16.88 -17.03 -6.75
N ASN A 418 -16.83 -17.21 -5.43
CA ASN A 418 -15.69 -16.85 -4.62
C ASN A 418 -14.55 -17.86 -4.82
N VAL A 419 -13.34 -17.38 -5.15
CA VAL A 419 -12.17 -18.26 -5.34
C VAL A 419 -11.04 -18.02 -4.34
N GLY A 420 -11.07 -16.90 -3.62
CA GLY A 420 -9.94 -16.42 -2.82
C GLY A 420 -10.21 -16.23 -1.34
N SER A 421 -11.46 -16.29 -0.90
CA SER A 421 -11.82 -16.39 0.52
C SER A 421 -12.73 -17.59 0.79
N LEU A 422 -12.96 -17.83 2.08
CA LEU A 422 -13.78 -18.89 2.62
C LEU A 422 -14.77 -18.27 3.61
N GLU A 423 -16.05 -18.56 3.43
CA GLU A 423 -17.18 -18.02 4.21
C GLU A 423 -17.60 -19.02 5.30
N ASN A 424 -17.79 -18.55 6.54
CA ASN A 424 -18.01 -19.42 7.70
C ASN A 424 -19.35 -20.17 7.73
N TRP A 425 -20.30 -19.73 6.92
CA TRP A 425 -21.63 -20.30 6.80
C TRP A 425 -21.77 -21.31 5.65
N ARG A 426 -20.71 -21.52 4.84
CA ARG A 426 -20.72 -22.54 3.79
C ARG A 426 -20.52 -23.94 4.39
N ASP A 427 -21.22 -24.92 3.86
CA ASP A 427 -21.12 -26.33 4.28
C ASP A 427 -19.70 -26.90 4.16
N TYR A 428 -18.90 -26.37 3.24
CA TYR A 428 -17.50 -26.72 3.04
C TYR A 428 -16.49 -25.98 3.94
N TRP A 429 -16.94 -25.08 4.83
CA TRP A 429 -16.04 -24.34 5.74
C TRP A 429 -15.09 -25.27 6.52
N SER A 430 -15.63 -26.28 7.20
CA SER A 430 -14.85 -27.19 8.04
C SER A 430 -13.79 -27.97 7.28
N ALA A 431 -14.02 -28.28 6.00
CA ALA A 431 -13.07 -29.02 5.16
C ALA A 431 -11.85 -28.18 4.76
N TYR A 432 -12.05 -26.87 4.52
CA TYR A 432 -11.04 -26.00 3.92
C TYR A 432 -10.47 -24.94 4.88
N LYS A 433 -11.05 -24.73 6.07
CA LYS A 433 -10.56 -23.76 7.06
C LYS A 433 -9.08 -23.94 7.41
N LYS A 434 -8.57 -25.17 7.37
CA LYS A 434 -7.14 -25.49 7.59
C LYS A 434 -6.19 -24.81 6.59
N TYR A 435 -6.69 -24.33 5.45
CA TYR A 435 -5.93 -23.59 4.44
C TYR A 435 -6.11 -22.07 4.55
N SER A 436 -6.71 -21.57 5.64
CA SER A 436 -6.88 -20.14 5.88
C SER A 436 -5.53 -19.41 5.93
N LEU A 437 -5.49 -18.22 5.32
CA LEU A 437 -4.33 -17.34 5.28
C LEU A 437 -4.41 -16.16 6.26
N GLY A 438 -5.59 -15.89 6.81
CA GLY A 438 -5.85 -14.75 7.69
C GLY A 438 -7.27 -14.22 7.54
N VAL A 439 -7.62 -13.26 8.40
CA VAL A 439 -8.92 -12.59 8.42
C VAL A 439 -9.13 -11.77 7.14
N TYR A 440 -10.34 -11.77 6.59
CA TYR A 440 -10.71 -10.87 5.53
C TYR A 440 -11.28 -9.56 6.09
N GLU A 441 -10.57 -8.46 5.86
CA GLU A 441 -10.92 -7.13 6.35
C GLU A 441 -12.35 -6.70 5.93
N ASN A 442 -13.11 -6.18 6.90
CA ASN A 442 -14.52 -5.76 6.77
C ASN A 442 -15.55 -6.89 6.57
N TRP A 443 -15.11 -8.15 6.51
CA TRP A 443 -15.98 -9.33 6.38
C TRP A 443 -15.66 -10.31 7.52
N GLU A 444 -16.26 -10.08 8.70
CA GLU A 444 -15.98 -10.85 9.93
C GLU A 444 -16.25 -12.36 9.80
N ASP A 445 -17.14 -12.72 8.88
CA ASP A 445 -17.53 -14.08 8.61
C ASP A 445 -16.68 -14.77 7.52
N GLU A 446 -15.62 -14.11 7.05
CA GLU A 446 -14.74 -14.61 5.99
C GLU A 446 -13.25 -14.63 6.37
N VAL A 447 -12.53 -15.57 5.76
CA VAL A 447 -11.06 -15.65 5.82
C VAL A 447 -10.47 -15.82 4.43
N TRP A 448 -9.32 -15.23 4.17
CA TRP A 448 -8.54 -15.52 2.97
C TRP A 448 -8.15 -17.00 2.93
N ILE A 449 -8.07 -17.61 1.73
CA ILE A 449 -7.70 -19.02 1.57
C ILE A 449 -6.48 -19.21 0.68
N ASP A 450 -5.65 -20.22 0.98
CA ASP A 450 -4.48 -20.56 0.18
C ASP A 450 -4.88 -21.20 -1.15
N VAL A 451 -5.05 -20.36 -2.17
CA VAL A 451 -5.39 -20.79 -3.53
C VAL A 451 -4.30 -21.61 -4.22
N SER A 452 -3.10 -21.74 -3.63
CA SER A 452 -2.06 -22.64 -4.14
C SER A 452 -2.36 -24.13 -3.85
N LYS A 453 -3.30 -24.43 -2.95
CA LYS A 453 -3.67 -25.80 -2.59
C LYS A 453 -4.46 -26.46 -3.71
N LYS A 454 -3.99 -27.62 -4.16
CA LYS A 454 -4.61 -28.38 -5.24
C LYS A 454 -6.03 -28.83 -4.86
N GLU A 455 -6.26 -29.18 -3.61
CA GLU A 455 -7.57 -29.57 -3.09
C GLU A 455 -8.59 -28.42 -3.17
N TRP A 456 -8.14 -27.17 -2.97
CA TRP A 456 -8.98 -25.99 -3.15
C TRP A 456 -9.24 -25.72 -4.64
N GLN A 457 -8.20 -25.77 -5.47
CA GLN A 457 -8.34 -25.58 -6.92
C GLN A 457 -9.31 -26.60 -7.53
N ASP A 458 -9.15 -27.88 -7.18
CA ASP A 458 -10.01 -28.96 -7.65
C ASP A 458 -11.44 -28.80 -7.14
N PHE A 459 -11.64 -28.32 -5.90
CA PHE A 459 -12.96 -28.04 -5.36
C PHE A 459 -13.68 -26.92 -6.09
N VAL A 460 -13.02 -25.76 -6.23
CA VAL A 460 -13.55 -24.59 -6.93
C VAL A 460 -13.93 -24.96 -8.37
N VAL A 461 -13.02 -25.61 -9.10
CA VAL A 461 -13.23 -25.93 -10.52
C VAL A 461 -14.19 -27.10 -10.69
N ASN A 462 -14.00 -28.21 -10.00
CA ASN A 462 -14.72 -29.46 -10.29
C ASN A 462 -16.01 -29.63 -9.48
N SER A 463 -16.22 -28.83 -8.43
CA SER A 463 -17.44 -28.87 -7.61
C SER A 463 -18.27 -27.61 -7.78
N LEU A 464 -17.74 -26.45 -7.38
CA LEU A 464 -18.51 -25.19 -7.38
C LEU A 464 -18.85 -24.74 -8.81
N ALA A 465 -17.84 -24.55 -9.66
CA ALA A 465 -18.05 -24.13 -11.04
C ALA A 465 -18.83 -25.18 -11.86
N LYS A 466 -18.65 -26.48 -11.56
CA LYS A 466 -19.45 -27.54 -12.17
C LYS A 466 -20.94 -27.38 -11.84
N LYS A 467 -21.29 -27.19 -10.56
CA LYS A 467 -22.68 -27.01 -10.10
C LYS A 467 -23.35 -25.83 -10.81
N MET A 468 -22.63 -24.72 -10.96
CA MET A 468 -23.10 -23.53 -11.69
C MET A 468 -23.26 -23.81 -13.18
N ASN A 469 -22.30 -24.49 -13.82
CA ASN A 469 -22.39 -24.89 -15.22
C ASN A 469 -23.57 -25.84 -15.49
N ASP A 470 -23.84 -26.79 -14.59
CA ASP A 470 -24.97 -27.74 -14.72
C ASP A 470 -26.33 -27.02 -14.69
N LYS A 471 -26.41 -25.85 -14.04
CA LYS A 471 -27.57 -24.93 -14.09
C LYS A 471 -27.63 -24.09 -15.37
N ASN A 472 -26.66 -24.23 -16.26
CA ASN A 472 -26.51 -23.50 -17.52
C ASN A 472 -26.29 -21.99 -17.38
N VAL A 473 -25.49 -21.53 -16.41
CA VAL A 473 -25.12 -20.11 -16.34
C VAL A 473 -24.30 -19.67 -17.56
N ASP A 474 -24.30 -18.37 -17.87
CA ASP A 474 -23.58 -17.81 -19.03
C ASP A 474 -22.12 -17.47 -18.71
N SER A 475 -21.84 -17.05 -17.48
CA SER A 475 -20.48 -16.68 -17.05
C SER A 475 -20.27 -16.90 -15.56
N PHE A 476 -19.01 -17.12 -15.17
CA PHE A 476 -18.58 -17.08 -13.78
C PHE A 476 -18.14 -15.65 -13.46
N PHE A 477 -18.77 -15.06 -12.44
CA PHE A 477 -18.39 -13.80 -11.83
C PHE A 477 -17.50 -14.13 -10.62
N ILE A 478 -16.19 -14.10 -10.87
CA ILE A 478 -15.15 -14.54 -9.95
C ILE A 478 -14.81 -13.43 -8.97
N ASP A 479 -14.96 -13.70 -7.68
CA ASP A 479 -14.60 -12.76 -6.62
C ASP A 479 -13.33 -13.16 -5.86
N ASN A 480 -12.73 -12.19 -5.15
CA ASN A 480 -11.64 -12.37 -4.19
C ASN A 480 -10.29 -12.79 -4.78
N THR A 481 -10.02 -12.50 -6.05
CA THR A 481 -8.66 -12.67 -6.59
C THR A 481 -7.63 -11.74 -5.95
N ASP A 482 -8.09 -10.73 -5.18
CA ASP A 482 -7.32 -9.90 -4.27
C ASP A 482 -6.58 -10.68 -3.17
N VAL A 483 -6.86 -11.98 -3.01
CA VAL A 483 -5.99 -12.87 -2.21
C VAL A 483 -4.53 -12.82 -2.68
N TYR A 484 -4.29 -12.53 -3.97
CA TYR A 484 -2.95 -12.28 -4.49
C TYR A 484 -2.37 -10.95 -4.03
N TYR A 485 -3.19 -9.91 -3.91
CA TYR A 485 -2.79 -8.65 -3.29
C TYR A 485 -2.46 -8.87 -1.81
N PHE A 486 -3.33 -9.56 -1.07
CA PHE A 486 -3.17 -9.88 0.35
C PHE A 486 -1.89 -10.70 0.60
N LYS A 487 -1.72 -11.83 -0.10
CA LYS A 487 -0.55 -12.72 0.02
C LYS A 487 0.19 -12.83 -1.30
N ASN A 488 1.05 -11.84 -1.55
CA ASN A 488 1.82 -11.74 -2.80
C ASN A 488 2.97 -12.77 -2.85
N GLY A 489 2.70 -13.91 -3.48
CA GLY A 489 3.65 -14.98 -3.78
C GLY A 489 3.34 -15.64 -5.12
N GLU A 490 4.37 -16.19 -5.77
CA GLU A 490 4.24 -16.85 -7.07
C GLU A 490 3.28 -18.05 -7.03
N ASN A 491 3.29 -18.78 -5.93
CA ASN A 491 2.38 -19.90 -5.69
C ASN A 491 0.90 -19.46 -5.64
N ILE A 492 0.60 -18.28 -5.09
CA ILE A 492 -0.76 -17.73 -5.03
C ILE A 492 -1.21 -17.29 -6.43
N TYR A 493 -0.33 -16.58 -7.16
CA TYR A 493 -0.60 -16.21 -8.55
C TYR A 493 -0.83 -17.44 -9.44
N GLN A 494 0.07 -18.42 -9.41
CA GLN A 494 -0.08 -19.65 -10.18
C GLN A 494 -1.29 -20.48 -9.72
N GLY A 495 -1.64 -20.42 -8.43
CA GLY A 495 -2.86 -21.02 -7.90
C GLY A 495 -4.12 -20.46 -8.58
N LEU A 496 -4.24 -19.13 -8.65
CA LEU A 496 -5.32 -18.47 -9.38
C LEU A 496 -5.26 -18.80 -10.88
N VAL A 497 -4.11 -18.69 -11.53
CA VAL A 497 -3.95 -19.04 -12.96
C VAL A 497 -4.42 -20.47 -13.24
N ASN A 498 -4.11 -21.43 -12.36
CA ASN A 498 -4.54 -22.82 -12.50
C ASN A 498 -6.06 -22.98 -12.35
N ILE A 499 -6.69 -22.27 -11.41
CA ILE A 499 -8.16 -22.22 -11.31
C ILE A 499 -8.76 -21.74 -12.63
N PHE A 500 -8.26 -20.63 -13.16
CA PHE A 500 -8.80 -20.00 -14.36
C PHE A 500 -8.58 -20.87 -15.61
N LYS A 501 -7.42 -21.51 -15.75
CA LYS A 501 -7.19 -22.55 -16.78
C LYS A 501 -8.18 -23.69 -16.65
N GLY A 502 -8.46 -24.13 -15.43
CA GLY A 502 -9.46 -25.17 -15.13
C GLY A 502 -10.87 -24.76 -15.54
N LEU A 503 -11.26 -23.49 -15.34
CA LEU A 503 -12.58 -22.96 -15.71
C LEU A 503 -12.81 -22.96 -17.22
N LYS A 504 -11.75 -22.85 -18.06
CA LYS A 504 -11.88 -22.85 -19.53
C LYS A 504 -12.60 -24.08 -20.07
N LYS A 505 -12.54 -25.23 -19.37
CA LYS A 505 -13.21 -26.47 -19.81
C LYS A 505 -14.73 -26.35 -19.88
N TYR A 506 -15.34 -25.38 -19.19
CA TYR A 506 -16.78 -25.14 -19.22
C TYR A 506 -17.25 -24.28 -20.40
N ASN A 507 -16.31 -23.66 -21.14
CA ASN A 507 -16.61 -22.75 -22.26
C ASN A 507 -17.64 -21.66 -21.87
N LYS A 508 -17.47 -21.08 -20.69
CA LYS A 508 -18.27 -19.97 -20.15
C LYS A 508 -17.43 -18.70 -20.10
N GLY A 509 -18.08 -17.54 -20.04
CA GLY A 509 -17.38 -16.28 -19.75
C GLY A 509 -16.80 -16.29 -18.33
N VAL A 510 -15.73 -15.53 -18.12
CA VAL A 510 -15.07 -15.36 -16.82
C VAL A 510 -14.88 -13.87 -16.58
N VAL A 511 -15.58 -13.35 -15.59
CA VAL A 511 -15.54 -11.93 -15.18
C VAL A 511 -14.85 -11.84 -13.84
N VAL A 512 -13.74 -11.10 -13.73
CA VAL A 512 -13.05 -10.90 -12.45
C VAL A 512 -13.57 -9.66 -11.75
N ASN A 513 -14.10 -9.82 -10.54
CA ASN A 513 -14.46 -8.73 -9.64
C ASN A 513 -13.24 -8.28 -8.83
N GLY A 514 -12.94 -6.97 -8.84
CA GLY A 514 -11.74 -6.43 -8.20
C GLY A 514 -10.45 -7.00 -8.81
N GLY A 515 -9.49 -7.37 -7.96
CA GLY A 515 -8.33 -8.16 -8.40
C GLY A 515 -7.36 -7.43 -9.32
N ASP A 516 -7.31 -6.10 -9.26
CA ASP A 516 -6.57 -5.24 -10.19
C ASP A 516 -5.09 -5.63 -10.31
N VAL A 517 -4.43 -6.02 -9.22
CA VAL A 517 -3.04 -6.49 -9.21
C VAL A 517 -2.88 -7.84 -9.90
N PHE A 518 -3.83 -8.75 -9.72
CA PHE A 518 -3.83 -10.06 -10.39
C PHE A 518 -4.05 -9.90 -11.89
N VAL A 519 -5.08 -9.14 -12.29
CA VAL A 519 -5.42 -8.90 -13.69
C VAL A 519 -4.32 -8.10 -14.41
N SER A 520 -3.74 -7.10 -13.75
CA SER A 520 -2.62 -6.35 -14.31
C SER A 520 -1.45 -7.27 -14.65
N ARG A 521 -1.16 -8.25 -13.79
CA ARG A 521 -0.13 -9.25 -14.05
C ARG A 521 -0.50 -10.20 -15.19
N LEU A 522 -1.76 -10.65 -15.27
CA LEU A 522 -2.24 -11.44 -16.42
C LEU A 522 -2.01 -10.68 -17.74
N ILE A 523 -2.30 -9.38 -17.78
CA ILE A 523 -2.07 -8.55 -18.96
C ILE A 523 -0.56 -8.47 -19.28
N ASP A 524 0.26 -8.18 -18.28
CA ASP A 524 1.71 -8.03 -18.47
C ASP A 524 2.37 -9.34 -18.94
N GLU A 525 1.86 -10.49 -18.47
CA GLU A 525 2.30 -11.83 -18.88
C GLU A 525 1.58 -12.36 -20.14
N LYS A 526 0.72 -11.55 -20.77
CA LYS A 526 -0.06 -11.91 -21.97
C LYS A 526 -0.95 -13.14 -21.80
N GLN A 527 -1.52 -13.31 -20.60
CA GLN A 527 -2.47 -14.37 -20.23
C GLN A 527 -3.92 -13.84 -20.12
N CYS A 528 -4.22 -12.72 -20.77
CA CYS A 528 -5.56 -12.11 -20.75
C CYS A 528 -6.65 -13.00 -21.38
N ASP A 529 -6.28 -14.03 -22.16
CA ASP A 529 -7.21 -15.01 -22.75
C ASP A 529 -7.83 -15.97 -21.71
N LEU A 530 -7.40 -15.89 -20.46
CA LEU A 530 -8.00 -16.60 -19.33
C LEU A 530 -9.30 -15.95 -18.84
N ILE A 531 -9.55 -14.69 -19.18
CA ILE A 531 -10.71 -13.93 -18.72
C ILE A 531 -11.41 -13.23 -19.90
N THR A 532 -12.71 -13.00 -19.77
CA THR A 532 -13.50 -12.28 -20.79
C THR A 532 -13.74 -10.83 -20.42
N ALA A 533 -13.82 -10.54 -19.12
CA ALA A 533 -14.13 -9.20 -18.63
C ALA A 533 -13.59 -8.96 -17.22
N ILE A 534 -13.63 -7.69 -16.80
CA ILE A 534 -13.47 -7.28 -15.41
C ILE A 534 -14.74 -6.57 -14.90
N ASN A 535 -14.98 -6.67 -13.60
CA ASN A 535 -15.82 -5.76 -12.85
C ASN A 535 -14.96 -5.03 -11.81
N GLN A 536 -14.82 -3.72 -11.93
CA GLN A 536 -14.09 -2.92 -10.94
C GLN A 536 -15.08 -2.23 -10.01
N GLU A 537 -14.88 -2.40 -8.71
CA GLU A 537 -15.64 -1.73 -7.67
C GLU A 537 -14.96 -0.41 -7.24
N GLY A 538 -15.75 0.64 -7.00
CA GLY A 538 -15.28 1.85 -6.31
C GLY A 538 -14.28 2.71 -7.10
N CYS A 539 -14.41 2.83 -8.42
CA CYS A 539 -13.60 3.75 -9.22
C CYS A 539 -13.87 5.22 -8.83
N PHE A 540 -15.14 5.55 -8.55
CA PHE A 540 -15.60 6.91 -8.23
C PHE A 540 -16.12 7.05 -6.80
N THR A 541 -16.41 5.94 -6.15
CA THR A 541 -16.97 5.89 -4.79
C THR A 541 -16.07 5.14 -3.84
N THR A 542 -16.20 5.45 -2.55
CA THR A 542 -15.49 4.78 -1.46
C THR A 542 -16.46 4.49 -0.33
N VAL A 543 -16.33 3.33 0.32
CA VAL A 543 -17.15 2.98 1.48
C VAL A 543 -16.56 3.64 2.73
N LYS A 544 -17.33 4.54 3.35
CA LYS A 544 -16.94 5.18 4.62
C LYS A 544 -17.42 4.40 5.83
N ASN A 545 -18.52 3.67 5.69
CA ASN A 545 -19.03 2.77 6.72
C ASN A 545 -19.84 1.62 6.09
N TYR A 546 -19.28 0.41 6.18
CA TYR A 546 -19.86 -0.81 5.60
C TYR A 546 -21.20 -1.21 6.24
N SER A 547 -21.36 -1.04 7.56
CA SER A 547 -22.60 -1.46 8.24
C SER A 547 -23.77 -0.50 8.06
N LYS A 548 -23.50 0.75 7.66
CA LYS A 548 -24.50 1.82 7.55
C LYS A 548 -24.77 2.30 6.12
N ASP A 549 -24.16 1.68 5.11
CA ASP A 549 -24.24 2.12 3.71
C ASP A 549 -23.91 3.62 3.57
N ILE A 550 -22.80 4.05 4.21
CA ILE A 550 -22.28 5.42 4.09
C ILE A 550 -21.15 5.39 3.09
N PHE A 551 -21.34 6.12 2.00
CA PHE A 551 -20.39 6.21 0.89
C PHE A 551 -19.89 7.64 0.73
N GLY A 552 -18.68 7.79 0.19
CA GLY A 552 -18.09 9.06 -0.21
C GLY A 552 -17.59 9.02 -1.64
N GLU A 553 -17.12 10.16 -2.13
CA GLU A 553 -16.40 10.23 -3.41
C GLU A 553 -14.98 9.68 -3.24
N GLN A 554 -14.52 8.91 -4.22
CA GLN A 554 -13.18 8.33 -4.24
C GLN A 554 -12.12 9.44 -4.32
N ALA A 555 -10.98 9.23 -3.66
CA ALA A 555 -9.87 10.17 -3.71
C ALA A 555 -9.41 10.37 -5.18
N PRO A 556 -8.96 11.58 -5.58
CA PRO A 556 -8.52 11.83 -6.96
C PRO A 556 -7.46 10.85 -7.46
N ASP A 557 -6.46 10.54 -6.64
CA ASP A 557 -5.36 9.64 -7.01
C ASP A 557 -5.82 8.18 -7.18
N ASP A 558 -6.68 7.69 -6.27
CA ASP A 558 -7.24 6.33 -6.37
C ASP A 558 -8.18 6.20 -7.57
N ARG A 559 -8.97 7.24 -7.84
CA ARG A 559 -9.81 7.30 -9.04
C ARG A 559 -8.98 7.33 -10.30
N GLU A 560 -7.92 8.14 -10.36
CA GLU A 560 -6.99 8.17 -11.49
C GLU A 560 -6.43 6.76 -11.73
N TYR A 561 -5.90 6.12 -10.69
CA TYR A 561 -5.39 4.76 -10.74
C TYR A 561 -6.42 3.74 -11.29
N PHE A 562 -7.63 3.69 -10.72
CA PHE A 562 -8.65 2.74 -11.18
C PHE A 562 -9.12 3.05 -12.60
N THR A 563 -9.23 4.33 -12.99
CA THR A 563 -9.57 4.69 -14.37
C THR A 563 -8.49 4.29 -15.37
N GLU A 564 -7.20 4.47 -15.03
CA GLU A 564 -6.08 3.97 -15.84
C GLU A 564 -6.10 2.45 -15.97
N TYR A 565 -6.35 1.74 -14.86
CA TYR A 565 -6.45 0.28 -14.83
C TYR A 565 -7.57 -0.25 -15.74
N ILE A 566 -8.80 0.24 -15.59
CA ILE A 566 -9.93 -0.26 -16.41
C ILE A 566 -9.76 0.10 -17.89
N GLU A 567 -9.14 1.24 -18.20
CA GLU A 567 -8.80 1.60 -19.59
C GLU A 567 -7.70 0.70 -20.16
N LYS A 568 -6.69 0.33 -19.36
CA LYS A 568 -5.68 -0.69 -19.72
C LYS A 568 -6.35 -2.04 -20.00
N CYS A 569 -7.30 -2.47 -19.17
CA CYS A 569 -8.09 -3.69 -19.40
C CYS A 569 -8.84 -3.62 -20.73
N LYS A 570 -9.55 -2.51 -20.99
CA LYS A 570 -10.29 -2.33 -22.25
C LYS A 570 -9.37 -2.36 -23.47
N ALA A 571 -8.20 -1.71 -23.38
CA ALA A 571 -7.21 -1.68 -24.45
C ALA A 571 -6.63 -3.08 -24.75
N ASN A 572 -6.67 -4.00 -23.79
CA ASN A 572 -6.26 -5.40 -23.95
C ASN A 572 -7.43 -6.34 -24.28
N GLY A 573 -8.56 -5.79 -24.76
CA GLY A 573 -9.66 -6.58 -25.31
C GLY A 573 -10.66 -7.10 -24.28
N LEU A 574 -10.53 -6.72 -23.01
CA LEU A 574 -11.48 -7.12 -21.97
C LEU A 574 -12.73 -6.24 -22.00
N ASP A 575 -13.88 -6.83 -21.74
CA ASP A 575 -15.06 -6.05 -21.39
C ASP A 575 -14.94 -5.47 -19.98
N VAL A 576 -15.54 -4.30 -19.77
CA VAL A 576 -15.42 -3.53 -18.53
C VAL A 576 -16.81 -3.29 -17.96
N PHE A 577 -17.00 -3.78 -16.75
CA PHE A 577 -18.11 -3.50 -15.86
C PHE A 577 -17.61 -2.66 -14.69
N ILE A 578 -18.42 -1.71 -14.25
CA ILE A 578 -18.11 -0.85 -13.10
C ILE A 578 -19.24 -0.97 -12.09
N LEU A 579 -18.87 -1.23 -10.83
CA LEU A 579 -19.79 -1.28 -9.71
C LEU A 579 -19.48 -0.14 -8.74
N GLU A 580 -20.44 0.74 -8.52
CA GLU A 580 -20.28 1.90 -7.65
C GLU A 580 -21.33 1.91 -6.54
N TYR A 581 -21.00 2.57 -5.44
CA TYR A 581 -21.86 2.67 -4.27
C TYR A 581 -22.13 4.13 -3.91
N THR A 582 -23.34 4.62 -4.16
CA THR A 582 -23.70 5.97 -3.75
C THR A 582 -25.21 6.21 -3.74
N LYS A 583 -25.65 7.05 -2.79
CA LYS A 583 -27.00 7.63 -2.73
C LYS A 583 -27.02 9.07 -3.26
N ASP A 584 -25.86 9.64 -3.56
CA ASP A 584 -25.69 11.02 -4.01
C ASP A 584 -25.88 11.13 -5.54
N GLU A 585 -26.90 11.88 -5.97
CA GLU A 585 -27.25 12.07 -7.38
C GLU A 585 -26.16 12.82 -8.18
N SER A 586 -25.39 13.71 -7.56
CA SER A 586 -24.28 14.39 -8.23
C SER A 586 -23.19 13.39 -8.58
N VAL A 587 -22.83 12.51 -7.64
CA VAL A 587 -21.83 11.46 -7.87
C VAL A 587 -22.34 10.45 -8.91
N LYS A 588 -23.62 10.03 -8.85
CA LYS A 588 -24.23 9.16 -9.87
C LYS A 588 -24.11 9.75 -11.27
N ASN A 589 -24.45 11.04 -11.44
CA ASN A 589 -24.38 11.70 -12.74
C ASN A 589 -22.94 11.77 -13.28
N LYS A 590 -21.93 11.95 -12.42
CA LYS A 590 -20.51 11.89 -12.82
C LYS A 590 -20.14 10.50 -13.35
N ILE A 591 -20.53 9.45 -12.63
CA ILE A 591 -20.28 8.05 -13.03
C ILE A 591 -20.96 7.75 -14.36
N ILE A 592 -22.26 8.03 -14.48
CA ILE A 592 -23.04 7.78 -15.70
C ILE A 592 -22.41 8.49 -16.89
N LYS A 593 -22.03 9.75 -16.73
CA LYS A 593 -21.36 10.52 -17.78
C LYS A 593 -20.07 9.85 -18.24
N TYR A 594 -19.19 9.50 -17.30
CA TYR A 594 -17.92 8.83 -17.59
C TYR A 594 -18.13 7.49 -18.30
N CYS A 595 -19.02 6.64 -17.78
CA CYS A 595 -19.28 5.34 -18.37
C CYS A 595 -19.91 5.44 -19.77
N ASN A 596 -20.80 6.41 -20.01
CA ASN A 596 -21.37 6.66 -21.34
C ASN A 596 -20.31 7.15 -22.34
N GLU A 597 -19.41 8.04 -21.91
CA GLU A 597 -18.30 8.53 -22.73
C GLU A 597 -17.33 7.40 -23.12
N LYS A 598 -16.98 6.54 -22.15
CA LYS A 598 -16.05 5.41 -22.33
C LYS A 598 -16.71 4.14 -22.87
N LYS A 599 -18.04 4.12 -22.98
CA LYS A 599 -18.87 2.95 -23.34
C LYS A 599 -18.66 1.76 -22.41
N PHE A 600 -18.53 2.01 -21.11
CA PHE A 600 -18.47 0.99 -20.08
C PHE A 600 -19.85 0.60 -19.56
N ASN A 601 -20.02 -0.66 -19.18
CA ASN A 601 -21.23 -1.10 -18.49
C ASN A 601 -21.11 -0.71 -17.01
N TYR A 602 -22.20 -0.33 -16.37
CA TYR A 602 -22.15 0.09 -14.97
C TYR A 602 -23.41 -0.29 -14.20
N PHE A 603 -23.25 -0.48 -12.89
CA PHE A 603 -24.32 -0.59 -11.91
C PHE A 603 -23.97 0.28 -10.70
N ILE A 604 -24.90 1.13 -10.26
CA ILE A 604 -24.67 2.04 -9.12
C ILE A 604 -25.64 1.68 -8.01
N SER A 605 -25.15 0.95 -7.02
CA SER A 605 -25.96 0.46 -5.92
C SER A 605 -26.10 1.49 -4.79
N PRO A 606 -27.28 1.62 -4.15
CA PRO A 606 -27.45 2.37 -2.92
C PRO A 606 -27.06 1.58 -1.66
N THR A 607 -26.69 0.30 -1.79
CA THR A 607 -26.30 -0.56 -0.65
C THR A 607 -25.06 -1.38 -0.98
N ILE A 608 -24.19 -1.60 0.01
CA ILE A 608 -23.01 -2.47 -0.14
C ILE A 608 -23.41 -3.94 -0.21
N LYS A 609 -24.57 -4.29 0.35
CA LYS A 609 -25.08 -5.66 0.39
C LYS A 609 -25.67 -6.12 -0.94
N LEU A 610 -25.83 -5.24 -1.94
CA LEU A 610 -26.34 -5.61 -3.27
C LEU A 610 -27.69 -6.35 -3.20
N ASN A 611 -28.54 -5.92 -2.28
CA ASN A 611 -29.80 -6.56 -1.92
C ASN A 611 -31.02 -5.73 -2.34
N THR A 612 -30.87 -4.87 -3.36
CA THR A 612 -31.92 -3.96 -3.83
C THR A 612 -31.93 -3.92 -5.35
N ILE A 613 -33.13 -3.95 -5.93
CA ILE A 613 -33.37 -3.76 -7.37
C ILE A 613 -33.78 -2.29 -7.60
N LEU A 614 -33.18 -1.63 -8.60
CA LEU A 614 -33.37 -0.20 -8.91
C LEU A 614 -34.43 0.07 -9.97
#